data_AF-A0A1Q2SN17-F1
#
_entry.id   AF-A0A1Q2SN17-F1
#
_cell.length_a   1.000
_cell.length_b   1.000
_cell.length_c   1.000
_cell.angle_alpha   90.00
_cell.angle_beta   90.00
_cell.angle_gamma   90.00
#
_symmetry.space_group_name_H-M   'P 1'
#
loop_
_entity.id
_entity.type
_entity.pdbx_description
1 polymer ?
#
loop_
_entity_poly.entity_id
_entity_poly.type
_entity_poly.pdbx_seq_one_letter_code
_entity_poly.pdbx_strand_id
1 'polypeptide(L)' 'MLFISPESRGLGVGSLLVEHAVKNQGATKVDVNEQNIQALGFYEHVGFSVVGRSHQDGQGKSYPLLHMELTEIQYV' A
#
# COMPACT_ATOMS: atom_id res chain seq x y z
N MET A 1 -4.62 0.01 7.74
CA MET A 1 -3.23 0.52 7.87
C MET A 1 -2.30 -0.65 8.13
N LEU A 2 -1.15 -0.72 7.45
CA LEU A 2 -0.17 -1.80 7.58
C LEU A 2 1.20 -1.19 7.88
N PHE A 3 1.86 -1.67 8.94
CA PHE A 3 3.21 -1.29 9.31
C PHE A 3 3.99 -2.55 9.65
N ILE A 4 5.24 -2.62 9.20
CA ILE A 4 6.16 -3.70 9.56
C ILE A 4 7.42 -3.11 10.18
N SER A 5 7.98 -3.84 11.12
CA SER A 5 9.23 -3.44 11.77
C SER A 5 10.36 -3.33 10.73
N PRO A 6 11.28 -2.35 10.85
CA PRO A 6 12.40 -2.21 9.92
C PRO A 6 13.20 -3.50 9.70
N GLU A 7 13.45 -4.26 10.77
CA GLU A 7 14.16 -5.54 10.74
C GLU A 7 13.42 -6.68 10.01
N SER A 8 12.11 -6.51 9.76
CA SER A 8 11.29 -7.48 9.04
C SER A 8 11.12 -7.14 7.55
N ARG A 9 11.68 -6.02 7.08
CA ARG A 9 11.59 -5.60 5.67
C ARG A 9 12.49 -6.48 4.80
N GLY A 10 12.05 -6.74 3.57
CA GLY A 10 12.77 -7.59 2.62
C GLY A 10 12.71 -9.10 2.91
N LEU A 11 12.02 -9.52 3.99
CA LEU A 11 11.84 -10.92 4.36
C LEU A 11 10.51 -11.54 3.89
N GLY A 12 9.75 -10.84 3.04
CA GLY A 12 8.44 -11.30 2.55
C GLY A 12 7.26 -11.11 3.52
N VAL A 13 7.50 -10.65 4.76
CA VAL A 13 6.45 -10.43 5.77
C VAL A 13 5.36 -9.46 5.28
N GLY A 14 5.76 -8.37 4.62
CA GLY A 14 4.81 -7.41 4.05
C GLY A 14 3.86 -8.05 3.03
N SER A 15 4.41 -8.83 2.10
CA SER A 15 3.62 -9.52 1.07
C SER A 15 2.63 -10.51 1.67
N LEU A 16 3.06 -11.32 2.65
CA LEU A 16 2.18 -12.26 3.36
C LEU A 16 1.02 -11.55 4.08
N LEU A 17 1.30 -10.41 4.72
CA LEU A 17 0.27 -9.62 5.40
C LEU A 17 -0.72 -9.01 4.42
N VAL A 18 -0.25 -8.48 3.28
CA VAL A 18 -1.13 -7.94 2.23
C VAL A 18 -1.97 -9.05 1.61
N GLU A 19 -1.36 -10.18 1.26
CA GLU A 19 -2.07 -11.34 0.72
C GLU A 19 -3.19 -11.79 1.68
N HIS A 20 -2.89 -11.91 2.97
CA HIS A 20 -3.89 -12.26 3.97
C HIS A 20 -5.02 -11.21 4.03
N ALA A 21 -4.69 -9.92 4.04
CA ALA A 21 -5.68 -8.84 4.09
C ALA A 21 -6.56 -8.81 2.83
N VAL A 22 -6.01 -9.04 1.65
CA VAL A 22 -6.77 -9.13 0.40
C VAL A 22 -7.69 -10.36 0.43
N LYS A 23 -7.13 -11.55 0.67
CA LYS A 23 -7.87 -12.81 0.58
C LYS A 23 -8.96 -12.95 1.64
N ASN A 24 -8.69 -12.50 2.86
CA ASN A 24 -9.58 -12.76 4.01
C ASN A 24 -10.39 -11.54 4.44
N GLN A 25 -9.99 -10.33 4.05
CA GLN A 25 -10.65 -9.08 4.49
C GLN A 25 -11.10 -8.19 3.33
N GLY A 26 -10.82 -8.57 2.07
CA GLY A 26 -11.22 -7.79 0.90
C GLY A 26 -10.51 -6.44 0.80
N ALA A 27 -9.32 -6.30 1.42
CA ALA A 27 -8.57 -5.05 1.46
C ALA A 27 -7.89 -4.75 0.10
N THR A 28 -8.68 -4.35 -0.90
CA THR A 28 -8.23 -4.09 -2.28
C THR A 28 -7.89 -2.63 -2.55
N LYS A 29 -7.97 -1.75 -1.54
CA LYS A 29 -7.62 -0.32 -1.65
C LYS A 29 -6.66 0.09 -0.55
N VAL A 30 -5.73 0.99 -0.87
CA VAL A 30 -4.78 1.53 0.10
C VAL A 30 -4.43 2.98 -0.23
N ASP A 31 -4.28 3.79 0.81
CA ASP A 31 -3.73 5.13 0.71
C ASP A 31 -2.26 5.13 1.12
N VAL A 32 -1.41 5.72 0.29
CA VAL A 32 0.03 5.82 0.51
C VAL A 32 0.42 7.29 0.55
N ASN A 33 1.18 7.71 1.56
CA ASN A 33 1.81 9.03 1.54
C ASN A 33 2.73 9.12 0.32
N GLU A 34 2.55 10.13 -0.54
CA GLU A 34 3.30 10.28 -1.81
C GLU A 34 4.82 10.33 -1.59
N GLN A 35 5.27 10.85 -0.45
CA GLN A 35 6.68 10.93 -0.06
C GLN A 35 7.28 9.56 0.33
N ASN A 36 6.44 8.57 0.63
CA ASN A 36 6.88 7.23 1.02
C ASN A 36 7.10 6.35 -0.23
N ILE A 37 8.17 6.68 -0.97
CA ILE A 37 8.55 5.99 -2.21
C ILE A 37 8.77 4.47 -1.98
N GLN A 38 9.24 4.07 -0.79
CA GLN A 38 9.39 2.66 -0.45
C GLN A 38 8.05 1.93 -0.36
N ALA A 39 7.03 2.53 0.28
CA ALA A 39 5.71 1.94 0.35
C ALA A 39 5.02 1.93 -1.02
N LEU A 40 5.16 3.00 -1.81
CA LEU A 40 4.64 3.05 -3.18
C LEU A 40 5.18 1.88 -4.01
N GLY A 41 6.50 1.74 -4.10
CA GLY A 41 7.12 0.64 -4.86
C GLY A 41 6.78 -0.75 -4.31
N PHE A 42 6.59 -0.88 -2.99
CA PHE A 42 6.11 -2.12 -2.39
C PHE A 42 4.71 -2.49 -2.88
N TYR A 43 3.74 -1.57 -2.82
CA TYR A 43 2.37 -1.85 -3.26
C TYR A 43 2.27 -2.03 -4.78
N GLU A 44 3.05 -1.29 -5.56
CA GLU A 44 3.17 -1.52 -7.02
C GLU A 44 3.67 -2.94 -7.32
N HIS A 45 4.70 -3.41 -6.60
CA HIS A 45 5.22 -4.77 -6.77
C HIS A 45 4.21 -5.85 -6.35
N VAL A 46 3.33 -5.57 -5.38
CA VAL A 46 2.25 -6.48 -4.98
C VAL A 46 1.10 -6.51 -6.00
N GLY A 47 1.03 -5.52 -6.91
CA GLY A 47 0.02 -5.46 -7.98
C GLY A 47 -1.07 -4.40 -7.77
N PHE A 48 -0.84 -3.44 -6.86
CA PHE A 48 -1.66 -2.24 -6.77
C PHE A 48 -1.22 -1.21 -7.82
N SER A 49 -2.14 -0.36 -8.25
CA SER A 49 -1.86 0.78 -9.14
C SER A 49 -2.47 2.05 -8.58
N VAL A 50 -1.81 3.19 -8.82
CA VAL A 50 -2.35 4.52 -8.45
C VAL A 50 -3.58 4.82 -9.30
N VAL A 51 -4.70 5.11 -8.65
CA VAL A 51 -5.97 5.50 -9.30
C VAL A 51 -6.38 6.94 -8.98
N GLY A 52 -5.70 7.59 -8.04
CA GLY A 52 -6.01 8.95 -7.65
C GLY A 52 -4.96 9.56 -6.73
N ARG A 53 -5.10 10.87 -6.50
CA ARG A 53 -4.23 11.64 -5.61
C ARG A 53 -5.02 12.73 -4.89
N SER A 54 -4.74 12.90 -3.60
CA SER A 54 -5.25 14.00 -2.79
C SER A 54 -4.11 14.91 -2.34
N HIS A 55 -4.32 16.24 -2.39
CA HIS A 55 -3.35 17.24 -1.92
C HIS A 55 -3.25 17.32 -0.39
N GLN A 56 -4.31 16.90 0.29
CA GLN A 56 -4.43 16.91 1.74
C GLN A 56 -4.78 15.51 2.24
N ASP A 57 -4.41 15.22 3.49
CA ASP A 57 -4.84 14.02 4.18
C ASP A 57 -6.29 14.14 4.67
N GLY A 58 -6.80 13.08 5.32
CA GLY A 58 -8.14 13.06 5.92
C GLY A 58 -8.36 14.08 7.05
N GLN A 59 -7.34 14.82 7.46
CA GLN A 59 -7.41 15.89 8.47
C GLN A 59 -7.18 17.28 7.88
N GLY A 60 -7.11 17.41 6.54
CA GLY A 60 -6.90 18.69 5.86
C GLY A 60 -5.45 19.19 5.89
N LYS A 61 -4.50 18.38 6.36
CA LYS A 61 -3.09 18.75 6.39
C LYS A 61 -2.46 18.50 5.02
N SER A 62 -1.49 19.33 4.61
CA SER A 62 -0.79 19.22 3.33
C SER A 62 0.18 18.05 3.27
N TYR A 63 -0.35 16.83 3.43
CA TYR A 63 0.33 15.57 3.22
C TYR A 63 -0.33 14.86 2.05
N PRO A 64 0.26 14.97 0.84
CA PRO A 64 -0.32 14.34 -0.33
C PRO A 64 -0.42 12.82 -0.19
N LEU A 65 -1.59 12.29 -0.53
CA LEU A 65 -1.87 10.86 -0.54
C LEU A 65 -2.07 10.39 -1.98
N LEU A 66 -1.52 9.22 -2.28
CA LEU A 66 -1.83 8.42 -3.46
C LEU A 66 -2.88 7.39 -3.06
N HIS A 67 -3.98 7.36 -3.81
CA HIS A 67 -5.02 6.33 -3.68
C HIS A 67 -4.67 5.21 -4.65
N MET A 68 -4.51 4.00 -4.14
CA MET A 68 -4.15 2.84 -4.94
C MET A 68 -5.20 1.74 -4.82
N GLU A 69 -5.43 1.03 -5.92
CA GLU A 69 -6.32 -0.12 -5.98
C GLU A 69 -5.59 -1.34 -6.56
N LEU A 70 -5.93 -2.53 -6.05
CA LEU A 70 -5.40 -3.80 -6.56
C LEU A 70 -5.95 -4.05 -7.97
N THR A 71 -5.08 -4.00 -8.97
CA THR A 71 -5.44 -4.16 -10.39
C THR A 71 -5.08 -5.53 -10.93
N GLU A 72 -4.02 -6.16 -10.41
CA GLU A 72 -3.62 -7.53 -10.73
C GLU A 72 -3.13 -8.24 -9.47
N ILE A 73 -3.56 -9.48 -9.22
CA ILE A 73 -2.99 -10.29 -8.14
C ILE A 73 -1.78 -11.03 -8.72
N GLN A 74 -0.57 -10.54 -8.44
CA GLN A 74 0.64 -11.32 -8.70
C GLN A 74 0.81 -12.34 -7.56
N TYR A 75 0.60 -13.62 -7.85
CA TYR A 75 1.04 -14.69 -6.97
C TYR A 75 2.57 -14.75 -7.07
N VAL A 76 3.26 -14.25 -6.04
CA VAL A 76 4.71 -14.42 -5.86
C VAL A 76 4.99 -15.81 -5.31
#